data_AF-A0A933KVU5-F1
#
_entry.id   AF-A0A933KVU5-F1
#
_cell.length_a   1.000
_cell.length_b   1.000
_cell.length_c   1.000
_cell.angle_alpha   90.00
_cell.angle_beta   90.00
_cell.angle_gamma   90.00
#
_symmetry.space_group_name_H-M   'P 1'
#
loop_
_entity.id
_entity.type
_entity.pdbx_description
1 polymer ?
#
loop_
_entity_poly.entity_id
_entity_poly.type
_entity_poly.pdbx_seq_one_letter_code
_entity_poly.pdbx_strand_id
1 'polypeptide(L)'
;MRRVYLMIAAAALAACHRPAPLTSPAPKGLDAVGPDSFTVRFTTTRGPFDLKVHRDWSPRGADRIYWLVSNRYYDGVRFFRVVPNFVVQFGMNGDTAVQRAFRERRIPDDTVKRGNVRGTLSFAMAGPNTRTTQLFINLKDNQRLDPLGFSVVAQVVAG
;
A
#
# COMPACT_ATOMS: atom_id res chain seq x y z
N MET A 1 5.51 37.85 -54.69
CA MET A 1 4.54 37.44 -53.64
C MET A 1 5.29 36.62 -52.60
N ARG A 2 5.66 37.20 -51.45
CA ARG A 2 6.44 36.52 -50.38
C ARG A 2 5.48 35.74 -49.48
N ARG A 3 5.65 34.41 -49.41
CA ARG A 3 4.88 33.55 -48.51
C ARG A 3 5.49 33.61 -47.10
N VAL A 4 4.72 34.11 -46.13
CA VAL A 4 5.05 34.09 -44.71
C VAL A 4 4.64 32.74 -44.14
N TYR A 5 5.57 32.01 -43.54
CA TYR A 5 5.27 30.78 -42.80
C TYR A 5 5.02 31.12 -41.34
N LEU A 6 3.77 30.91 -40.88
CA LEU A 6 3.37 31.04 -39.49
C LEU A 6 3.74 29.75 -38.75
N MET A 7 4.82 29.76 -37.98
CA MET A 7 5.18 28.67 -37.07
C MET A 7 4.29 28.77 -35.83
N ILE A 8 3.25 27.94 -35.74
CA ILE A 8 2.45 27.78 -34.53
C ILE A 8 3.24 26.86 -33.60
N ALA A 9 3.84 27.45 -32.55
CA ALA A 9 4.42 26.69 -31.46
C ALA A 9 3.28 26.10 -30.61
N ALA A 10 3.06 24.78 -30.73
CA ALA A 10 2.16 24.06 -29.85
C ALA A 10 2.79 23.94 -28.46
N ALA A 11 2.30 24.73 -27.51
CA ALA A 11 2.62 24.56 -26.10
C ALA A 11 2.02 23.23 -25.63
N ALA A 12 2.87 22.22 -25.41
CA ALA A 12 2.48 20.98 -24.79
C ALA A 12 2.09 21.26 -23.33
N LEU A 13 0.78 21.41 -23.08
CA LEU A 13 0.21 21.35 -21.75
C LEU A 13 0.58 19.99 -21.16
N ALA A 14 1.51 19.99 -20.19
CA ALA A 14 1.77 18.85 -19.34
C ALA A 14 0.53 18.61 -18.48
N ALA A 15 -0.46 17.93 -19.05
CA ALA A 15 -1.55 17.36 -18.29
C ALA A 15 -0.93 16.33 -17.35
N CYS A 16 -0.95 16.62 -16.04
CA CYS A 16 -0.60 15.66 -15.00
C CYS A 16 -1.38 14.37 -15.26
N HIS A 17 -0.71 13.37 -15.82
CA HIS A 17 -1.27 12.06 -16.10
C HIS A 17 -1.59 11.42 -14.74
N ARG A 18 -2.84 11.57 -14.29
CA ARG A 18 -3.35 10.81 -13.15
C ARG A 18 -3.19 9.33 -13.51
N PRO A 19 -2.62 8.48 -12.65
CA PRO A 19 -2.64 7.04 -12.90
C PRO A 19 -4.10 6.58 -12.90
N ALA A 20 -4.63 6.42 -14.12
CA ALA A 20 -5.98 5.92 -14.41
C ALA A 20 -6.39 4.64 -13.63
N PRO A 21 -5.50 3.71 -13.21
CA PRO A 21 -5.95 2.52 -12.50
C PRO A 21 -6.53 2.78 -11.10
N LEU A 22 -6.03 3.77 -10.35
CA LEU A 22 -6.34 3.89 -8.92
C LEU A 22 -7.75 4.45 -8.63
N THR A 23 -8.28 5.29 -9.51
CA THR A 23 -9.63 5.87 -9.36
C THR A 23 -10.69 5.14 -10.20
N SER A 24 -10.32 4.08 -10.91
CA SER A 24 -11.28 3.30 -11.70
C SER A 24 -12.33 2.63 -10.79
N PRO A 25 -13.62 2.62 -11.16
CA PRO A 25 -14.63 1.81 -10.48
C PRO A 25 -14.33 0.31 -10.52
N ALA A 26 -13.64 -0.15 -11.57
CA ALA A 26 -13.18 -1.53 -11.72
C ALA A 26 -11.69 -1.55 -12.10
N PRO A 27 -10.77 -1.40 -11.13
CA PRO A 27 -9.35 -1.46 -11.40
C PRO A 27 -8.97 -2.86 -11.90
N LYS A 28 -8.33 -2.92 -13.07
CA LYS A 28 -7.93 -4.19 -13.67
C LYS A 28 -6.97 -4.94 -12.74
N GLY A 29 -7.27 -6.22 -12.50
CA GLY A 29 -6.40 -7.11 -11.74
C GLY A 29 -6.36 -6.86 -10.23
N LEU A 30 -7.28 -6.08 -9.66
CA LEU A 30 -7.32 -5.81 -8.21
C LEU A 30 -7.37 -7.09 -7.36
N ASP A 31 -8.01 -8.14 -7.88
CA ASP A 31 -8.16 -9.44 -7.26
C ASP A 31 -7.18 -10.49 -7.82
N ALA A 32 -6.14 -10.05 -8.54
CA ALA A 32 -5.14 -10.96 -9.08
C ALA A 32 -4.30 -11.57 -7.95
N VAL A 33 -3.99 -12.87 -8.11
CA VAL A 33 -3.10 -13.60 -7.22
C VAL A 33 -1.66 -13.12 -7.41
N GLY A 34 -1.01 -12.71 -6.33
CA GLY A 34 0.39 -12.35 -6.32
C GLY A 34 1.32 -13.57 -6.20
N PRO A 35 2.64 -13.37 -6.34
CA PRO A 35 3.63 -14.42 -6.12
C PRO A 35 3.59 -14.95 -4.68
N ASP A 36 4.10 -16.18 -4.47
CA ASP A 36 4.19 -16.79 -3.13
C ASP A 36 4.99 -15.94 -2.13
N SER A 37 6.00 -15.23 -2.64
CA SER A 37 6.72 -14.23 -1.87
C SER A 37 7.41 -13.22 -2.79
N PHE A 38 7.53 -11.98 -2.33
CA PHE A 38 8.21 -10.91 -3.05
C PHE A 38 8.80 -9.89 -2.07
N THR A 39 9.79 -9.13 -2.52
CA THR A 39 10.40 -8.04 -1.75
C THR A 39 9.97 -6.71 -2.33
N VAL A 40 9.58 -5.77 -1.46
CA VAL A 40 9.23 -4.40 -1.84
C VAL A 40 10.15 -3.44 -1.12
N ARG A 41 10.82 -2.56 -1.87
CA ARG A 41 11.60 -1.46 -1.31
C ARG A 41 10.73 -0.22 -1.15
N PHE A 42 10.61 0.28 0.06
CA PHE A 42 9.98 1.56 0.36
C PHE A 42 11.06 2.62 0.57
N THR A 43 11.07 3.65 -0.26
CA THR A 43 11.95 4.82 -0.08
C THR A 43 11.23 5.88 0.75
N THR A 44 11.83 6.27 1.86
CA THR A 44 11.26 7.29 2.76
C THR A 44 12.16 8.52 2.83
N THR A 45 11.67 9.60 3.45
CA THR A 45 12.47 10.80 3.76
C THR A 45 13.62 10.54 4.75
N ARG A 46 13.68 9.37 5.37
CA ARG A 46 14.72 8.97 6.34
C ARG A 46 15.57 7.80 5.85
N GLY A 47 15.43 7.40 4.58
CA GLY A 47 16.14 6.27 3.99
C GLY A 47 15.20 5.16 3.52
N PRO A 48 15.71 4.20 2.74
CA PRO A 48 14.94 3.07 2.27
C PRO A 48 14.85 1.96 3.32
N PHE A 49 13.79 1.16 3.24
CA PHE A 49 13.70 -0.14 3.92
C PHE A 49 13.05 -1.17 2.99
N ASP A 50 13.38 -2.45 3.19
CA ASP A 50 12.88 -3.55 2.39
C ASP A 50 11.92 -4.42 3.21
N LEU A 51 10.75 -4.69 2.63
CA LEU A 51 9.76 -5.60 3.17
C LEU A 51 9.75 -6.90 2.38
N LYS A 52 9.91 -8.03 3.07
CA LYS A 52 9.63 -9.36 2.51
C LYS A 52 8.18 -9.73 2.80
N VAL A 53 7.38 -9.86 1.76
CA VAL A 53 5.97 -10.27 1.82
C VAL A 53 5.88 -11.79 1.67
N HIS A 54 5.03 -12.40 2.49
CA HIS A 54 4.84 -13.85 2.58
C HIS A 54 3.37 -14.21 2.36
N ARG A 55 3.06 -14.74 1.17
CA ARG A 55 1.67 -15.06 0.80
C ARG A 55 1.10 -16.22 1.61
N ASP A 56 1.94 -17.17 2.00
CA ASP A 56 1.55 -18.29 2.87
C ASP A 56 1.08 -17.82 4.26
N TRP A 57 1.56 -16.66 4.75
CA TRP A 57 1.17 -16.09 6.05
C TRP A 57 -0.19 -15.38 6.00
N SER A 58 -0.45 -14.62 4.94
CA SER A 58 -1.68 -13.84 4.74
C SER A 58 -1.96 -13.71 3.24
N PRO A 59 -2.62 -14.71 2.61
CA PRO A 59 -2.80 -14.73 1.16
C PRO A 59 -3.52 -13.51 0.61
N ARG A 60 -4.65 -13.11 1.22
CA ARG A 60 -5.44 -11.97 0.75
C ARG A 60 -4.71 -10.65 0.99
N GLY A 61 -4.02 -10.55 2.13
CA GLY A 61 -3.15 -9.40 2.43
C GLY A 61 -2.01 -9.26 1.43
N ALA A 62 -1.34 -10.36 1.08
CA ALA A 62 -0.22 -10.36 0.14
C ALA A 62 -0.66 -10.01 -1.28
N ASP A 63 -1.76 -10.58 -1.75
CA ASP A 63 -2.37 -10.27 -3.05
C ASP A 63 -2.73 -8.77 -3.13
N ARG A 64 -3.33 -8.23 -2.05
CA ARG A 64 -3.62 -6.80 -1.94
C ARG A 64 -2.36 -5.93 -1.98
N ILE A 65 -1.32 -6.26 -1.20
CA ILE A 65 -0.06 -5.51 -1.21
C ILE A 65 0.54 -5.53 -2.61
N TYR A 66 0.61 -6.70 -3.24
CA TYR A 66 1.18 -6.86 -4.58
C TYR A 66 0.53 -5.91 -5.57
N TRP A 67 -0.80 -5.90 -5.65
CA TRP A 67 -1.50 -5.00 -6.55
C TRP A 67 -1.27 -3.52 -6.22
N LEU A 68 -1.34 -3.14 -4.94
CA LEU A 68 -1.16 -1.74 -4.50
C LEU A 68 0.25 -1.22 -4.84
N VAL A 69 1.29 -2.02 -4.62
CA VAL A 69 2.68 -1.61 -4.91
C VAL A 69 2.94 -1.59 -6.42
N SER A 70 2.43 -2.57 -7.18
CA SER A 70 2.56 -2.61 -8.64
C SER A 70 1.87 -1.43 -9.32
N ASN A 71 0.83 -0.86 -8.70
CA ASN A 71 0.11 0.30 -9.18
C ASN A 71 0.51 1.61 -8.47
N ARG A 72 1.66 1.61 -7.78
CA ARG A 72 2.25 2.81 -7.14
C ARG A 72 1.32 3.51 -6.13
N TYR A 73 0.40 2.78 -5.50
CA TYR A 73 -0.57 3.34 -4.56
C TYR A 73 0.09 4.05 -3.37
N TYR A 74 1.23 3.52 -2.91
CA TYR A 74 1.94 4.04 -1.74
C TYR A 74 2.87 5.22 -2.03
N ASP A 75 2.98 5.65 -3.29
CA ASP A 75 3.79 6.82 -3.64
C ASP A 75 3.23 8.09 -2.98
N GLY A 76 4.10 8.83 -2.30
CA GLY A 76 3.71 10.05 -1.58
C GLY A 76 2.85 9.83 -0.33
N VAL A 77 2.57 8.56 0.03
CA VAL A 77 1.86 8.22 1.26
C VAL A 77 2.72 8.52 2.49
N ARG A 78 2.09 9.05 3.53
CA ARG A 78 2.75 9.48 4.77
C ARG A 78 2.59 8.43 5.87
N PHE A 79 3.59 8.34 6.75
CA PHE A 79 3.40 7.80 8.09
C PHE A 79 2.62 8.82 8.91
N PHE A 80 1.31 8.59 9.07
CA PHE A 80 0.43 9.56 9.73
C PHE A 80 0.24 9.26 11.22
N ARG A 81 0.63 8.07 11.68
CA ARG A 81 0.54 7.68 13.10
C ARG A 81 1.79 6.92 13.50
N VAL A 82 2.56 7.51 14.42
CA VAL A 82 3.76 6.91 15.00
C VAL A 82 3.55 6.84 16.51
N VAL A 83 3.50 5.63 17.06
CA VAL A 83 3.39 5.42 18.50
C VAL A 83 4.64 4.66 18.96
N PRO A 84 5.59 5.33 19.63
CA PRO A 84 6.78 4.69 20.17
C PRO A 84 6.41 3.48 21.02
N ASN A 85 7.20 2.41 20.93
CA ASN A 85 6.91 1.14 21.62
C ASN A 85 5.53 0.57 21.27
N PHE A 86 5.04 0.79 20.05
CA PHE A 86 3.88 0.08 19.54
C PHE A 86 4.01 -0.14 18.04
N VAL A 87 3.56 0.81 17.23
CA VAL A 87 3.51 0.69 15.77
C VAL A 87 3.78 2.02 15.09
N VAL A 88 4.22 1.94 13.85
CA VAL A 88 4.15 3.03 12.88
C VAL A 88 3.17 2.64 11.77
N GLN A 89 2.23 3.52 11.45
CA GLN A 89 1.11 3.25 10.56
C GLN A 89 1.07 4.23 9.38
N PHE A 90 0.75 3.70 8.20
CA PHE A 90 0.68 4.39 6.92
C PHE A 90 -0.40 3.76 6.01
N GLY A 91 -0.46 4.19 4.75
CA GLY A 91 -1.36 3.63 3.74
C GLY A 91 -2.67 4.39 3.54
N MET A 92 -2.81 5.56 4.18
CA MET A 92 -3.84 6.55 3.81
C MET A 92 -3.32 7.40 2.65
N ASN A 93 -4.00 7.34 1.50
CA ASN A 93 -3.59 8.09 0.32
C ASN A 93 -3.93 9.58 0.48
N GLY A 94 -2.98 10.44 0.11
CA GLY A 94 -3.15 11.90 0.20
C GLY A 94 -4.07 12.47 -0.88
N ASP A 95 -4.25 11.76 -2.00
CA ASP A 95 -5.25 12.09 -3.00
C ASP A 95 -6.63 11.61 -2.51
N THR A 96 -7.53 12.57 -2.26
CA THR A 96 -8.86 12.31 -1.73
C THR A 96 -9.74 11.48 -2.67
N ALA A 97 -9.52 11.54 -3.99
CA ALA A 97 -10.24 10.72 -4.96
C ALA A 97 -9.79 9.25 -4.87
N VAL A 98 -8.48 9.01 -4.78
CA VAL A 98 -7.93 7.66 -4.59
C VAL A 98 -8.35 7.10 -3.22
N GLN A 99 -8.26 7.90 -2.16
CA GLN A 99 -8.66 7.48 -0.82
C GLN A 99 -10.14 7.09 -0.77
N ARG A 100 -11.01 7.85 -1.46
CA ARG A 100 -12.44 7.52 -1.59
C ARG A 100 -12.65 6.22 -2.38
N ALA A 101 -11.93 6.03 -3.48
CA ALA A 101 -12.05 4.84 -4.32
C ALA A 101 -11.71 3.54 -3.58
N PHE A 102 -10.86 3.59 -2.56
CA PHE A 102 -10.46 2.43 -1.76
C PHE A 102 -11.20 2.25 -0.43
N ARG A 103 -11.97 3.25 0.02
CA ARG A 103 -12.61 3.24 1.34
C ARG A 103 -13.50 2.02 1.57
N GLU A 104 -14.24 1.60 0.56
CA GLU A 104 -15.14 0.43 0.63
C GLU A 104 -14.54 -0.84 0.01
N ARG A 105 -13.31 -0.79 -0.52
CA ARG A 105 -12.64 -1.95 -1.14
C ARG A 105 -11.97 -2.84 -0.10
N ARG A 106 -12.80 -3.44 0.75
CA ARG A 106 -12.36 -4.30 1.85
C ARG A 106 -11.86 -5.65 1.34
N ILE A 107 -10.93 -6.27 2.06
CA ILE A 107 -10.58 -7.68 1.91
C ILE A 107 -11.09 -8.48 3.11
N PRO A 108 -11.58 -9.72 2.92
CA PRO A 108 -11.87 -10.63 4.02
C PRO A 108 -10.61 -10.92 4.83
N ASP A 109 -10.74 -11.21 6.12
CA ASP A 109 -9.60 -11.48 7.00
C ASP A 109 -8.87 -12.79 6.66
N ASP A 110 -7.55 -12.80 6.90
CA ASP A 110 -6.74 -14.01 6.87
C ASP A 110 -6.57 -14.52 8.30
N THR A 111 -6.43 -15.83 8.47
CA THR A 111 -6.09 -16.41 9.77
C THR A 111 -4.69 -15.97 10.20
N VAL A 112 -4.52 -15.66 11.49
CA VAL A 112 -3.21 -15.33 12.05
C VAL A 112 -2.33 -16.59 12.09
N LYS A 113 -1.24 -16.60 11.31
CA LYS A 113 -0.25 -17.71 11.23
C LYS A 113 1.12 -17.37 11.80
N ARG A 114 1.37 -16.09 12.06
CA ARG A 114 2.62 -15.54 12.61
C ARG A 114 2.27 -14.45 13.62
N GLY A 115 3.07 -14.34 14.67
CA GLY A 115 2.84 -13.36 15.73
C GLY A 115 3.27 -11.95 15.33
N ASN A 116 2.56 -10.94 15.83
CA ASN A 116 2.88 -9.52 15.66
C ASN A 116 4.11 -9.14 16.51
N VAL A 117 5.29 -9.58 16.10
CA VAL A 117 6.59 -9.26 16.73
C VAL A 117 7.27 -8.06 16.07
N ARG A 118 8.29 -7.48 16.71
CA ARG A 118 9.04 -6.33 16.16
C ARG A 118 9.47 -6.58 14.70
N GLY A 119 9.30 -5.58 13.85
CA GLY A 119 9.68 -5.63 12.43
C GLY A 119 8.65 -6.29 11.52
N THR A 120 7.60 -6.91 12.06
CA THR A 120 6.50 -7.46 11.24
C THR A 120 5.50 -6.38 10.84
N LEU A 121 4.77 -6.64 9.75
CA LEU A 121 3.77 -5.75 9.19
C LEU A 121 2.42 -6.47 9.02
N SER A 122 1.36 -5.76 9.36
CA SER A 122 -0.04 -6.21 9.27
C SER A 122 -0.91 -5.08 8.69
N PHE A 123 -2.06 -5.43 8.13
CA PHE A 123 -3.09 -4.45 7.78
C PHE A 123 -3.75 -3.89 9.03
N ALA A 124 -4.02 -2.58 9.03
CA ALA A 124 -4.91 -1.97 10.01
C ALA A 124 -6.38 -2.31 9.69
N MET A 125 -7.21 -2.34 10.72
CA MET A 125 -8.64 -2.60 10.60
C MET A 125 -9.44 -1.87 11.68
N ALA A 126 -10.71 -1.60 11.39
CA ALA A 126 -11.70 -1.04 12.31
C ALA A 126 -12.65 -2.13 12.87
N GLY A 127 -12.31 -3.40 12.69
CA GLY A 127 -13.12 -4.57 13.01
C GLY A 127 -12.97 -5.67 11.93
N PRO A 128 -13.63 -6.82 12.11
CA PRO A 128 -13.53 -7.94 11.16
C PRO A 128 -13.87 -7.53 9.72
N ASN A 129 -13.08 -8.00 8.77
CA ASN A 129 -13.25 -7.81 7.32
C ASN A 129 -13.29 -6.32 6.89
N THR A 130 -12.54 -5.45 7.57
CA THR A 130 -12.48 -4.01 7.25
C THR A 130 -11.12 -3.55 6.71
N ARG A 131 -10.20 -4.48 6.45
CA ARG A 131 -8.86 -4.21 5.91
C ARG A 131 -8.97 -3.64 4.49
N THR A 132 -8.27 -2.54 4.21
CA THR A 132 -8.28 -1.88 2.89
C THR A 132 -6.86 -1.68 2.36
N THR A 133 -6.23 -0.57 2.72
CA THR A 133 -4.92 -0.13 2.20
C THR A 133 -3.95 0.28 3.31
N GLN A 134 -4.47 0.54 4.51
CA GLN A 134 -3.67 0.97 5.65
C GLN A 134 -2.92 -0.19 6.27
N LEU A 135 -1.64 0.05 6.56
CA LEU A 135 -0.68 -0.92 7.07
C LEU A 135 0.00 -0.34 8.31
N PHE A 136 0.50 -1.21 9.17
CA PHE A 136 1.41 -0.81 10.25
C PHE A 136 2.58 -1.76 10.40
N ILE A 137 3.71 -1.22 10.83
CA ILE A 137 4.91 -1.97 11.20
C ILE A 137 5.01 -1.98 12.72
N ASN A 138 5.21 -3.15 13.30
CA ASN A 138 5.43 -3.36 14.72
C ASN A 138 6.81 -2.81 15.14
N LEU A 139 6.84 -1.83 16.05
CA LEU A 139 8.08 -1.25 16.60
C LEU A 139 8.59 -2.00 17.84
N LYS A 140 7.76 -2.87 18.40
CA LYS A 140 8.06 -3.82 19.49
C LYS A 140 7.23 -5.09 19.28
N ASP A 141 7.39 -6.05 20.19
CA ASP A 141 6.50 -7.20 20.23
C ASP A 141 5.10 -6.81 20.73
N ASN A 142 4.10 -7.11 19.91
CA ASN A 142 2.70 -6.75 20.09
C ASN A 142 1.79 -7.97 19.93
N GLN A 143 2.20 -9.15 20.42
CA GLN A 143 1.41 -10.40 20.33
C GLN A 143 -0.02 -10.30 20.89
N ARG A 144 -0.32 -9.28 21.72
CA ARG A 144 -1.69 -8.94 22.11
C ARG A 144 -2.63 -8.64 20.92
N LEU A 145 -2.10 -8.37 19.73
CA LEU A 145 -2.85 -8.16 18.50
C LEU A 145 -3.25 -9.49 17.82
N ASP A 146 -2.54 -10.58 18.09
CA ASP A 146 -2.78 -11.88 17.47
C ASP A 146 -4.20 -12.40 17.75
N PRO A 147 -4.72 -12.43 19.00
CA PRO A 147 -6.10 -12.88 19.26
C PRO A 147 -7.16 -11.89 18.73
N LEU A 148 -6.77 -10.67 18.35
CA LEU A 148 -7.66 -9.70 17.74
C LEU A 148 -7.78 -9.87 16.22
N GLY A 149 -7.02 -10.79 15.62
CA GLY A 149 -7.10 -11.12 14.19
C GLY A 149 -6.18 -10.32 13.27
N PHE A 150 -5.17 -9.62 13.82
CA PHE A 150 -4.19 -8.89 13.00
C PHE A 150 -3.22 -9.87 12.33
N SER A 151 -3.56 -10.34 11.14
CA SER A 151 -2.72 -11.27 10.36
C SER A 151 -1.46 -10.59 9.82
N VAL A 152 -0.29 -11.04 10.29
CA VAL A 152 1.01 -10.62 9.73
C VAL A 152 1.13 -11.10 8.28
N VAL A 153 1.58 -10.19 7.41
CA VAL A 153 1.72 -10.43 5.96
C VAL A 153 3.16 -10.24 5.47
N ALA A 154 3.96 -9.45 6.18
CA ALA A 154 5.32 -9.15 5.78
C ALA A 154 6.22 -8.88 6.99
N GLN A 155 7.52 -8.80 6.74
CA GLN A 155 8.54 -8.41 7.71
C GLN A 155 9.58 -7.51 7.06
N VAL A 156 10.12 -6.57 7.84
CA VAL A 156 11.28 -5.75 7.45
C VAL A 156 12.52 -6.65 7.44
N VAL A 157 13.25 -6.64 6.33
CA VAL A 157 14.47 -7.46 6.14
C VAL A 157 15.74 -6.64 5.94
N ALA A 158 15.62 -5.34 5.68
CA ALA A 158 16.73 -4.38 5.61
C ALA A 158 16.23 -2.94 5.83
N GLY A 159 17.10 -2.05 6.30
CA GLY A 159 16.83 -0.61 6.50
C GLY A 159 16.60 -0.19 7.94
#